data_AF-A0A4Z0K9K2-F1
#
_entry.id   AF-A0A4Z0K9K2-F1
#
_cell.length_a   1.000
_cell.length_b   1.000
_cell.length_c   1.000
_cell.angle_alpha   90.00
_cell.angle_beta   90.00
_cell.angle_gamma   90.00
#
_symmetry.space_group_name_H-M   'P 1'
#
loop_
_entity.id
_entity.type
_entity.pdbx_description
1 polymer ?
#
loop_
_entity_poly.entity_id
_entity_poly.type
_entity_poly.pdbx_seq_one_letter_code
_entity_poly.pdbx_strand_id
1 'polypeptide(L)'
;MRATAKTLHVKALSSMRTAMTAFNSPQEDGRTTVVLLHLQHAFEMLLKSALVQGRAKVFDKKSGRSIGFEAAINQASQLAGLKVTQDEAGTLRAVNALRDDQQHWFNDVSEGLLYLHARAAVTLFDELLFRAFDERLADYLPNRVLPVSTEPPQDLLTLVDREYANIAELLQPGRRARGDARAKIRTLLALEAHLGEDVIVSDSDVDRVEKGIKSSRRRDQVFPKLSPLAADVSGEGLTVKVKIVKQSEALPVRLVRDGTADELDAAAVREVDLQKKFHWSPFELADKLRITRPRATALRTHLGIDSSPDFVHVFEFGSQKHSRYSDNALALMRTALKDQDMDAIWEAHRPGRSGKPRPKCQQPGCARTEAS
;
A
#
# COMPACT_ATOMS: atom_id res chain seq x y z
N MET A 1 -25.11 -15.51 5.93
CA MET A 1 -23.63 -15.54 5.94
C MET A 1 -23.12 -16.99 6.03
N ARG A 2 -22.02 -17.35 5.36
CA ARG A 2 -21.38 -18.69 5.47
C ARG A 2 -20.81 -18.91 6.89
N ALA A 3 -20.73 -20.16 7.36
CA ALA A 3 -20.28 -20.47 8.73
C ALA A 3 -18.90 -19.89 9.07
N THR A 4 -17.88 -20.14 8.23
CA THR A 4 -16.53 -19.58 8.44
C THR A 4 -16.51 -18.06 8.36
N ALA A 5 -17.28 -17.46 7.45
CA ALA A 5 -17.42 -16.01 7.37
C ALA A 5 -18.02 -15.45 8.67
N LYS A 6 -19.07 -16.08 9.21
CA LYS A 6 -19.68 -15.69 10.50
C LYS A 6 -18.67 -15.68 11.64
N THR A 7 -17.80 -16.68 11.73
CA THR A 7 -16.74 -16.72 12.76
C THR A 7 -15.75 -15.56 12.61
N LEU A 8 -15.29 -15.29 11.39
CA LEU A 8 -14.36 -14.20 11.11
C LEU A 8 -15.01 -12.83 11.36
N HIS A 9 -16.26 -12.67 10.96
CA HIS A 9 -17.07 -11.48 11.20
C HIS A 9 -17.17 -11.12 12.70
N VAL A 10 -17.53 -12.11 13.53
CA VAL A 10 -17.61 -11.91 15.00
C VAL A 10 -16.25 -11.52 15.58
N LYS A 11 -15.16 -12.13 15.10
CA LYS A 11 -13.80 -11.76 15.52
C LYS A 11 -13.41 -10.35 15.09
N ALA A 12 -13.80 -9.93 13.89
CA ALA A 12 -13.55 -8.58 13.40
C ALA A 12 -14.20 -7.54 14.31
N LEU A 13 -15.50 -7.71 14.60
CA LEU A 13 -16.25 -6.83 15.49
C LEU A 13 -15.73 -6.85 16.93
N SER A 14 -15.34 -8.01 17.44
CA SER A 14 -14.73 -8.11 18.78
C SER A 14 -13.40 -7.36 18.84
N SER A 15 -12.57 -7.47 17.82
CA SER A 15 -11.26 -6.80 17.77
C SER A 15 -11.43 -5.29 17.63
N MET A 16 -12.37 -4.83 16.80
CA MET A 16 -12.68 -3.41 16.68
C MET A 16 -13.14 -2.82 18.02
N ARG A 17 -14.01 -3.52 18.75
CA ARG A 17 -14.42 -3.13 20.11
C ARG A 17 -13.23 -3.03 21.06
N THR A 18 -12.30 -3.99 21.03
CA THR A 18 -11.11 -3.95 21.89
C THR A 18 -10.21 -2.76 21.54
N ALA A 19 -9.96 -2.49 20.25
CA ALA A 19 -9.19 -1.34 19.82
C ALA A 19 -9.79 -0.03 20.32
N MET A 20 -11.10 0.14 20.17
CA MET A 20 -11.81 1.36 20.59
C MET A 20 -11.87 1.51 22.11
N THR A 21 -11.99 0.40 22.84
CA THR A 21 -11.94 0.40 24.31
C THR A 21 -10.55 0.79 24.81
N ALA A 22 -9.50 0.24 24.20
CA ALA A 22 -8.13 0.59 24.53
C ALA A 22 -7.84 2.06 24.22
N PHE A 23 -8.27 2.56 23.06
CA PHE A 23 -8.06 3.96 22.68
C PHE A 23 -8.69 4.93 23.69
N ASN A 24 -9.92 4.67 24.11
CA ASN A 24 -10.64 5.51 25.08
C ASN A 24 -10.26 5.23 26.54
N SER A 25 -9.34 4.30 26.79
CA SER A 25 -8.87 4.00 28.14
C SER A 25 -8.01 5.16 28.67
N PRO A 26 -8.17 5.57 29.93
CA PRO A 26 -7.26 6.53 30.57
C PRO A 26 -5.90 5.89 30.94
N GLN A 27 -5.74 4.58 30.74
CA GLN A 27 -4.48 3.88 30.99
C GLN A 27 -3.58 3.98 29.76
N GLU A 28 -2.37 4.51 29.94
CA GLU A 28 -1.39 4.69 28.86
C GLU A 28 -0.51 3.46 28.63
N ASP A 29 -0.27 2.65 29.66
CA ASP A 29 0.66 1.53 29.59
C ASP A 29 0.24 0.50 28.54
N GLY A 30 1.00 0.43 27.45
CA GLY A 30 0.75 -0.48 26.32
C GLY A 30 -0.46 -0.10 25.46
N ARG A 31 -1.10 1.06 25.68
CA ARG A 31 -2.33 1.47 24.99
C ARG A 31 -2.15 1.48 23.48
N THR A 32 -1.13 2.17 22.97
CA THR A 32 -0.82 2.26 21.53
C THR A 32 -0.66 0.87 20.90
N THR A 33 0.05 -0.04 21.57
CA THR A 33 0.22 -1.43 21.14
C THR A 33 -1.10 -2.16 21.00
N VAL A 34 -1.97 -2.06 22.01
CA VAL A 34 -3.28 -2.73 22.00
C VAL A 34 -4.17 -2.15 20.90
N VAL A 35 -4.20 -0.82 20.75
CA VAL A 35 -4.97 -0.15 19.69
C VAL A 35 -4.54 -0.63 18.31
N LEU A 36 -3.26 -0.51 17.96
CA LEU A 36 -2.75 -0.84 16.63
C LEU A 36 -2.89 -2.33 16.31
N LEU A 37 -2.59 -3.21 17.28
CA LEU A 37 -2.75 -4.65 17.15
C LEU A 37 -4.19 -5.03 16.81
N HIS A 38 -5.15 -4.49 17.56
CA HIS A 38 -6.55 -4.83 17.38
C HIS A 38 -7.20 -4.15 16.18
N LEU A 39 -6.75 -2.95 15.77
CA LEU A 39 -7.19 -2.33 14.51
C LEU A 39 -6.76 -3.17 13.31
N GLN A 40 -5.49 -3.56 13.23
CA GLN A 40 -4.99 -4.42 12.15
C GLN A 40 -5.74 -5.76 12.13
N HIS A 41 -5.86 -6.41 13.30
CA HIS A 41 -6.54 -7.70 13.39
C HIS A 41 -8.04 -7.60 13.00
N ALA A 42 -8.72 -6.53 13.40
CA ALA A 42 -10.12 -6.30 13.04
C ALA A 42 -10.31 -6.25 11.53
N PHE A 43 -9.48 -5.48 10.81
CA PHE A 43 -9.55 -5.41 9.35
C PHE A 43 -9.19 -6.73 8.70
N GLU A 44 -8.14 -7.41 9.15
CA GLU A 44 -7.76 -8.70 8.57
C GLU A 44 -8.90 -9.72 8.67
N MET A 45 -9.59 -9.77 9.81
CA MET A 45 -10.76 -10.64 9.98
C MET A 45 -11.95 -10.19 9.13
N LEU A 46 -12.22 -8.88 9.02
CA LEU A 46 -13.32 -8.35 8.21
C LEU A 46 -13.14 -8.68 6.71
N LEU A 47 -11.95 -8.39 6.17
CA LEU A 47 -11.63 -8.65 4.76
C LEU A 47 -11.71 -10.15 4.45
N LYS A 48 -11.13 -10.99 5.31
CA LYS A 48 -11.22 -12.46 5.17
C LYS A 48 -12.67 -12.94 5.24
N SER A 49 -13.48 -12.37 6.12
CA SER A 49 -14.90 -12.70 6.22
C SER A 49 -15.63 -12.39 4.90
N ALA A 50 -15.44 -11.18 4.37
CA ALA A 50 -16.05 -10.73 3.12
C ALA A 50 -15.60 -11.60 1.94
N LEU A 51 -14.31 -11.93 1.87
CA LEU A 51 -13.75 -12.82 0.85
C LEU A 51 -14.35 -14.23 0.93
N VAL A 52 -14.46 -14.83 2.12
CA VAL A 52 -15.10 -16.14 2.31
C VAL A 52 -16.58 -16.08 1.89
N GLN A 53 -17.29 -15.01 2.28
CA GLN A 53 -18.69 -14.80 1.90
C GLN A 53 -18.84 -14.71 0.37
N GLY A 54 -17.92 -13.99 -0.29
CA GLY A 54 -17.78 -13.87 -1.74
C GLY A 54 -17.19 -15.10 -2.45
N ARG A 55 -17.02 -16.23 -1.76
CA ARG A 55 -16.47 -17.50 -2.28
C ARG A 55 -15.02 -17.44 -2.76
N ALA A 56 -14.26 -16.41 -2.36
CA ALA A 56 -12.83 -16.33 -2.60
C ALA A 56 -12.05 -17.32 -1.72
N LYS A 57 -10.87 -17.74 -2.20
CA LYS A 57 -10.00 -18.68 -1.48
C LYS A 57 -9.12 -17.92 -0.48
N VAL A 58 -9.46 -18.04 0.79
CA VAL A 58 -8.76 -17.38 1.90
C VAL A 58 -7.77 -18.31 2.61
N PHE A 59 -7.80 -19.62 2.32
CA PHE A 59 -6.88 -20.60 2.90
C PHE A 59 -5.95 -21.19 1.85
N ASP A 60 -4.68 -21.25 2.19
CA ASP A 60 -3.70 -22.00 1.43
C ASP A 60 -3.81 -23.49 1.76
N LYS A 61 -4.04 -24.31 0.73
CA LYS A 61 -4.27 -25.75 0.89
C LYS A 61 -3.05 -26.53 1.36
N LYS A 62 -1.83 -26.00 1.18
CA LYS A 62 -0.58 -26.69 1.52
C LYS A 62 -0.19 -26.46 2.97
N SER A 63 -0.26 -25.22 3.42
CA SER A 63 0.10 -24.81 4.78
C SER A 63 -1.06 -24.92 5.77
N GLY A 64 -2.30 -24.99 5.29
CA GLY A 64 -3.50 -24.93 6.13
C GLY A 64 -3.74 -23.55 6.76
N ARG A 65 -2.90 -22.55 6.45
CA ARG A 65 -2.99 -21.20 7.00
C ARG A 65 -3.86 -20.31 6.13
N SER A 66 -4.51 -19.34 6.74
CA SER A 66 -5.19 -18.27 5.99
C SER A 66 -4.17 -17.32 5.34
N ILE A 67 -4.53 -16.70 4.22
CA ILE A 67 -3.73 -15.64 3.57
C ILE A 67 -3.36 -14.52 4.56
N GLY A 68 -2.24 -13.83 4.33
CA GLY A 68 -1.84 -12.66 5.12
C GLY A 68 -2.68 -11.42 4.83
N PHE A 69 -2.41 -10.33 5.56
CA PHE A 69 -3.19 -9.09 5.47
C PHE A 69 -3.10 -8.42 4.08
N GLU A 70 -1.88 -8.26 3.53
CA GLU A 70 -1.70 -7.66 2.19
C GLU A 70 -2.41 -8.48 1.09
N ALA A 71 -2.32 -9.80 1.17
CA ALA A 71 -3.04 -10.67 0.25
C ALA A 71 -4.57 -10.54 0.38
N ALA A 72 -5.08 -10.28 1.59
CA ALA A 72 -6.50 -10.02 1.82
C ALA A 72 -6.93 -8.66 1.24
N ILE A 73 -6.12 -7.61 1.38
CA ILE A 73 -6.35 -6.29 0.75
C ILE A 73 -6.43 -6.45 -0.76
N ASN A 74 -5.42 -7.06 -1.37
CA ASN A 74 -5.33 -7.22 -2.82
C ASN A 74 -6.49 -8.02 -3.41
N GLN A 75 -6.94 -9.07 -2.72
CA GLN A 75 -8.13 -9.82 -3.15
C GLN A 75 -9.43 -9.03 -2.92
N ALA A 76 -9.52 -8.28 -1.82
CA ALA A 76 -10.69 -7.47 -1.49
C ALA A 76 -10.91 -6.31 -2.47
N SER A 77 -9.84 -5.72 -3.01
CA SER A 77 -9.89 -4.71 -4.08
C SER A 77 -10.54 -5.24 -5.36
N GLN A 78 -10.45 -6.56 -5.61
CA GLN A 78 -11.01 -7.23 -6.79
C GLN A 78 -12.40 -7.82 -6.54
N LEU A 79 -12.89 -7.82 -5.30
CA LEU A 79 -14.19 -8.38 -4.95
C LEU A 79 -15.30 -7.37 -5.24
N ALA A 80 -16.17 -7.65 -6.20
CA ALA A 80 -17.22 -6.71 -6.65
C ALA A 80 -18.13 -6.17 -5.53
N GLY A 81 -18.43 -6.98 -4.51
CA GLY A 81 -19.27 -6.59 -3.37
C GLY A 81 -18.55 -5.85 -2.24
N LEU A 82 -17.25 -5.58 -2.37
CA LEU A 82 -16.47 -4.83 -1.37
C LEU A 82 -15.66 -3.72 -2.03
N LYS A 83 -14.87 -4.08 -3.05
CA LYS A 83 -14.06 -3.20 -3.90
C LYS A 83 -13.32 -2.14 -3.08
N VAL A 84 -12.34 -2.58 -2.31
CA VAL A 84 -11.44 -1.70 -1.57
C VAL A 84 -10.73 -0.76 -2.56
N THR A 85 -10.86 0.55 -2.35
CA THR A 85 -10.23 1.56 -3.20
C THR A 85 -8.74 1.70 -2.88
N GLN A 86 -8.00 2.45 -3.69
CA GLN A 86 -6.57 2.68 -3.44
C GLN A 86 -6.31 3.48 -2.16
N ASP A 87 -7.13 4.48 -1.86
CA ASP A 87 -6.99 5.29 -0.64
C ASP A 87 -7.35 4.48 0.62
N GLU A 88 -8.38 3.63 0.50
CA GLU A 88 -8.77 2.69 1.55
C GLU A 88 -7.66 1.67 1.81
N ALA A 89 -7.09 1.09 0.75
CA ALA A 89 -5.95 0.20 0.85
C ALA A 89 -4.74 0.89 1.50
N GLY A 90 -4.47 2.15 1.15
CA GLY A 90 -3.43 2.96 1.79
C GLY A 90 -3.65 3.11 3.31
N THR A 91 -4.89 3.34 3.73
CA THR A 91 -5.25 3.41 5.16
C THR A 91 -5.01 2.09 5.88
N LEU A 92 -5.40 0.97 5.27
CA LEU A 92 -5.16 -0.37 5.82
C LEU A 92 -3.65 -0.67 5.95
N ARG A 93 -2.85 -0.30 4.93
CA ARG A 93 -1.41 -0.48 4.93
C ARG A 93 -0.70 0.38 5.97
N ALA A 94 -1.12 1.63 6.17
CA ALA A 94 -0.58 2.49 7.21
C ALA A 94 -0.83 1.91 8.61
N VAL A 95 -2.05 1.41 8.88
CA VAL A 95 -2.35 0.71 10.14
C VAL A 95 -1.48 -0.53 10.30
N ASN A 96 -1.26 -1.31 9.24
CA ASN A 96 -0.37 -2.47 9.29
C ASN A 96 1.08 -2.09 9.61
N ALA A 97 1.62 -1.07 8.93
CA ALA A 97 2.99 -0.61 9.12
C ALA A 97 3.21 -0.09 10.55
N LEU A 98 2.30 0.74 11.06
CA LEU A 98 2.35 1.23 12.44
C LEU A 98 2.31 0.08 13.45
N ARG A 99 1.45 -0.91 13.23
CA ARG A 99 1.35 -2.10 14.08
C ARG A 99 2.61 -2.96 14.04
N ASP A 100 3.16 -3.20 12.86
CA ASP A 100 4.35 -4.04 12.70
C ASP A 100 5.57 -3.38 13.35
N ASP A 101 5.77 -2.08 13.17
CA ASP A 101 6.83 -1.34 13.87
C ASP A 101 6.66 -1.39 15.40
N GLN A 102 5.43 -1.28 15.89
CA GLN A 102 5.12 -1.33 17.33
C GLN A 102 5.43 -2.71 17.93
N GLN A 103 5.18 -3.79 17.18
CA GLN A 103 5.50 -5.17 17.58
C GLN A 103 7.02 -5.40 17.69
N HIS A 104 7.81 -4.59 16.98
CA HIS A 104 9.27 -4.66 16.92
C HIS A 104 9.96 -3.51 17.65
N TRP A 105 9.30 -2.85 18.62
CA TRP A 105 9.82 -1.72 19.42
C TRP A 105 10.32 -0.51 18.63
N PHE A 106 9.96 -0.40 17.34
CA PHE A 106 10.64 0.48 16.42
C PHE A 106 10.07 1.88 16.32
N ASN A 107 8.80 2.09 16.65
CA ASN A 107 8.11 3.36 16.52
C ASN A 107 7.65 3.94 17.86
N ASP A 108 7.37 5.25 17.81
CA ASP A 108 6.70 6.01 18.86
C ASP A 108 5.65 6.89 18.18
N VAL A 109 4.37 6.65 18.47
CA VAL A 109 3.24 7.27 17.79
C VAL A 109 2.63 8.33 18.70
N SER A 110 2.64 9.59 18.28
CA SER A 110 2.02 10.68 19.03
C SER A 110 0.50 10.54 19.09
N GLU A 111 -0.11 11.10 20.14
CA GLU A 111 -1.55 10.98 20.39
C GLU A 111 -2.39 11.49 19.21
N GLY A 112 -2.02 12.64 18.64
CA GLY A 112 -2.70 13.19 17.47
C GLY A 112 -2.67 12.27 16.24
N LEU A 113 -1.52 11.63 15.97
CA LEU A 113 -1.40 10.66 14.88
C LEU A 113 -2.20 9.38 15.17
N LEU A 114 -2.11 8.87 16.39
CA LEU A 114 -2.89 7.70 16.82
C LEU A 114 -4.39 7.96 16.69
N TYR A 115 -4.86 9.14 17.14
CA TYR A 115 -6.25 9.55 17.05
C TYR A 115 -6.72 9.64 15.59
N LEU A 116 -5.96 10.30 14.73
CA LEU A 116 -6.29 10.46 13.32
C LEU A 116 -6.42 9.08 12.63
N HIS A 117 -5.45 8.19 12.83
CA HIS A 117 -5.48 6.85 12.23
C HIS A 117 -6.57 5.96 12.83
N ALA A 118 -6.81 6.02 14.15
CA ALA A 118 -7.91 5.29 14.78
C ALA A 118 -9.26 5.77 14.26
N ARG A 119 -9.44 7.08 14.04
CA ARG A 119 -10.69 7.63 13.52
C ARG A 119 -10.91 7.28 12.05
N ALA A 120 -9.87 7.35 11.23
CA ALA A 120 -9.90 6.90 9.85
C ALA A 120 -10.22 5.39 9.77
N ALA A 121 -9.60 4.58 10.64
CA ALA A 121 -9.85 3.15 10.72
C ALA A 121 -11.30 2.82 11.09
N VAL A 122 -11.89 3.50 12.09
CA VAL A 122 -13.30 3.27 12.46
C VAL A 122 -14.25 3.67 11.34
N THR A 123 -13.98 4.80 10.67
CA THR A 123 -14.76 5.24 9.50
C THR A 123 -14.71 4.20 8.39
N LEU A 124 -13.50 3.76 8.03
CA LEU A 124 -13.30 2.76 6.98
C LEU A 124 -13.91 1.40 7.34
N PHE A 125 -13.81 0.97 8.60
CA PHE A 125 -14.39 -0.29 9.03
C PHE A 125 -15.92 -0.29 8.89
N ASP A 126 -16.61 0.78 9.29
CA ASP A 126 -18.05 0.91 9.10
C ASP A 126 -18.45 0.87 7.61
N GLU A 127 -17.69 1.55 6.75
CA GLU A 127 -17.94 1.56 5.31
C GLU A 127 -17.70 0.20 4.64
N LEU A 128 -16.67 -0.54 5.06
CA LEU A 128 -16.40 -1.89 4.57
C LEU A 128 -17.39 -2.91 5.12
N LEU A 129 -17.80 -2.78 6.38
CA LEU A 129 -18.81 -3.61 7.02
C LEU A 129 -20.14 -3.49 6.27
N PHE A 130 -20.56 -2.25 6.00
CA PHE A 130 -21.78 -1.99 5.26
C PHE A 130 -21.72 -2.52 3.83
N ARG A 131 -20.63 -2.28 3.10
CA ARG A 131 -20.48 -2.81 1.73
C ARG A 131 -20.53 -4.34 1.70
N ALA A 132 -19.84 -5.00 2.63
CA ALA A 132 -19.74 -6.46 2.63
C ALA A 132 -20.99 -7.18 3.17
N PHE A 133 -21.71 -6.57 4.11
CA PHE A 133 -22.73 -7.26 4.92
C PHE A 133 -24.04 -6.48 5.11
N ASP A 134 -24.13 -5.23 4.64
CA ASP A 134 -25.27 -4.32 4.87
C ASP A 134 -25.52 -4.05 6.37
N GLU A 135 -24.44 -4.07 7.14
CA GLU A 135 -24.43 -3.90 8.59
C GLU A 135 -23.69 -2.61 8.99
N ARG A 136 -24.11 -1.95 10.06
CA ARG A 136 -23.42 -0.76 10.60
C ARG A 136 -22.72 -1.10 11.89
N LEU A 137 -21.59 -0.43 12.14
CA LEU A 137 -20.86 -0.57 13.38
C LEU A 137 -21.70 -0.12 14.59
N ALA A 138 -22.62 0.83 14.38
CA ALA A 138 -23.60 1.26 15.37
C ALA A 138 -24.52 0.13 15.86
N ASP A 139 -24.75 -0.90 15.05
CA ASP A 139 -25.58 -2.06 15.44
C ASP A 139 -24.86 -2.96 16.47
N TYR A 140 -23.53 -2.81 16.59
CA TYR A 140 -22.67 -3.65 17.42
C TYR A 140 -21.95 -2.88 18.54
N LEU A 141 -22.12 -1.55 18.58
CA LEU A 141 -21.49 -0.68 19.57
C LEU A 141 -22.54 0.03 20.42
N PRO A 142 -22.26 0.26 21.71
CA PRO A 142 -23.03 1.20 22.50
C PRO A 142 -22.94 2.61 21.91
N ASN A 143 -23.98 3.43 22.08
CA ASN A 143 -24.10 4.82 21.59
C ASN A 143 -22.95 5.79 21.93
N ARG A 144 -21.98 5.36 22.75
CA ARG A 144 -20.87 6.18 23.29
C ARG A 144 -19.48 5.75 22.83
N VAL A 145 -19.35 4.77 21.94
CA VAL A 145 -18.06 4.14 21.65
C VAL A 145 -17.58 4.59 20.28
N LEU A 146 -16.93 5.74 20.23
CA LEU A 146 -16.06 6.16 19.13
C LEU A 146 -14.73 6.59 19.75
N PRO A 147 -13.60 6.58 19.02
CA PRO A 147 -12.37 7.17 19.51
C PRO A 147 -12.61 8.65 19.84
N VAL A 148 -12.37 9.05 21.09
CA VAL A 148 -12.48 10.44 21.55
C VAL A 148 -11.13 10.88 22.09
N SER A 149 -10.59 11.98 21.56
CA SER A 149 -9.41 12.63 22.10
C SER A 149 -9.79 13.99 22.70
N THR A 150 -9.02 14.45 23.67
CA THR A 150 -9.10 15.83 24.17
C THR A 150 -8.47 16.82 23.19
N GLU A 151 -7.64 16.33 22.26
CA GLU A 151 -7.15 17.12 21.13
C GLU A 151 -8.21 17.16 20.01
N PRO A 152 -8.54 18.34 19.47
CA PRO A 152 -9.41 18.41 18.31
C PRO A 152 -8.74 17.70 17.12
N PRO A 153 -9.51 17.07 16.22
CA PRO A 153 -8.98 16.54 14.97
C PRO A 153 -8.23 17.65 14.24
N GLN A 154 -6.93 17.43 14.04
CA GLN A 154 -6.07 18.36 13.32
C GLN A 154 -5.85 17.87 11.90
N ASP A 155 -5.55 18.81 11.03
CA ASP A 155 -5.09 18.50 9.68
C ASP A 155 -3.83 17.61 9.72
N LEU A 156 -3.78 16.64 8.81
CA LEU A 156 -2.71 15.64 8.76
C LEU A 156 -1.33 16.30 8.57
N LEU A 157 -1.23 17.29 7.67
CA LEU A 157 0.05 17.97 7.44
C LEU A 157 0.51 18.75 8.66
N THR A 158 -0.44 19.38 9.37
CA THR A 158 -0.16 20.07 10.64
C THR A 158 0.41 19.11 11.70
N LEU A 159 -0.15 17.90 11.82
CA LEU A 159 0.36 16.87 12.73
C LEU A 159 1.75 16.38 12.33
N VAL A 160 1.98 16.16 11.03
CA VAL A 160 3.28 15.77 10.50
C VAL A 160 4.33 16.87 10.70
N ASP A 161 3.97 18.15 10.50
CA ASP A 161 4.87 19.29 10.73
C ASP A 161 5.26 19.42 12.20
N ARG A 162 4.31 19.23 13.11
CA ARG A 162 4.58 19.21 14.55
C ARG A 162 5.53 18.08 14.92
N GLU A 163 5.28 16.87 14.42
CA GLU A 163 6.16 15.73 14.68
C GLU A 163 7.56 15.95 14.10
N TYR A 164 7.66 16.55 12.90
CA TYR A 164 8.94 16.92 12.30
C TYR A 164 9.74 17.90 13.16
N ALA A 165 9.07 18.94 13.69
CA ALA A 165 9.68 19.88 14.62
C ALA A 165 10.16 19.20 15.91
N ASN A 166 9.34 18.32 16.49
CA ASN A 166 9.72 17.54 17.68
C ASN A 166 10.97 16.68 17.41
N ILE A 167 11.05 16.03 16.25
CA ILE A 167 12.23 15.22 15.86
C ILE A 167 13.47 16.12 15.76
N ALA A 168 13.36 17.31 15.15
CA ALA A 168 14.47 18.25 15.06
C ALA A 168 14.97 18.69 16.45
N GLU A 169 14.07 18.92 17.42
CA GLU A 169 14.44 19.23 18.80
C GLU A 169 15.14 18.07 19.51
N LEU A 170 14.68 16.83 19.32
CA LEU A 170 15.29 15.63 19.91
C LEU A 170 16.70 15.36 19.34
N LEU A 171 16.95 15.77 18.10
CA LEU A 171 18.24 15.62 17.43
C LEU A 171 19.24 16.74 17.75
N GLN A 172 18.87 17.74 18.56
CA GLN A 172 19.80 18.78 19.00
C GLN A 172 20.99 18.19 19.78
N PRO A 173 22.21 18.78 19.65
CA PRO A 173 23.37 18.35 20.40
C PRO A 173 23.11 18.32 21.91
N GLY A 174 23.57 17.26 22.59
CA GLY A 174 23.50 17.15 24.06
C GLY A 174 22.18 16.58 24.62
N ARG A 175 21.12 16.42 23.83
CA ARG A 175 19.83 15.85 24.28
C ARG A 175 19.88 14.36 24.65
N ARG A 176 20.80 13.59 24.03
CA ARG A 176 20.88 12.12 24.13
C ARG A 176 19.56 11.38 23.79
N ALA A 177 18.69 12.00 22.98
CA ALA A 177 17.37 11.48 22.61
C ALA A 177 17.31 10.90 21.18
N ARG A 178 18.44 10.36 20.68
CA ARG A 178 18.54 9.84 19.31
C ARG A 178 17.59 8.65 19.08
N GLY A 179 17.41 7.78 20.08
CA GLY A 179 16.49 6.64 20.00
C GLY A 179 15.06 7.09 19.74
N ASP A 180 14.56 8.02 20.55
CA ASP A 180 13.21 8.58 20.43
C ASP A 180 13.01 9.28 19.09
N ALA A 181 13.98 10.07 18.66
CA ALA A 181 13.95 10.72 17.35
C ALA A 181 13.83 9.69 16.21
N ARG A 182 14.59 8.59 16.26
CA ARG A 182 14.52 7.53 15.24
C ARG A 182 13.19 6.80 15.27
N ALA A 183 12.62 6.58 16.46
CA ALA A 183 11.30 5.95 16.60
C ALA A 183 10.20 6.79 15.93
N LYS A 184 10.23 8.11 16.16
CA LYS A 184 9.32 9.07 15.53
C LYS A 184 9.53 9.20 14.01
N ILE A 185 10.79 9.15 13.55
CA ILE A 185 11.10 9.07 12.11
C ILE A 185 10.46 7.84 11.48
N ARG A 186 10.54 6.67 12.12
CA ARG A 186 9.91 5.45 11.61
C ARG A 186 8.40 5.58 11.53
N THR A 187 7.76 6.17 12.55
CA THR A 187 6.33 6.52 12.50
C THR A 187 6.02 7.31 11.24
N LEU A 188 6.71 8.42 10.97
CA LEU A 188 6.46 9.24 9.78
C LEU A 188 6.74 8.49 8.46
N LEU A 189 7.76 7.64 8.40
CA LEU A 189 8.04 6.81 7.22
C LEU A 189 6.95 5.75 7.01
N ALA A 190 6.36 5.21 8.07
CA ALA A 190 5.24 4.26 7.98
C ALA A 190 3.98 4.91 7.37
N LEU A 191 3.76 6.21 7.59
CA LEU A 191 2.65 6.95 6.96
C LEU A 191 2.78 7.01 5.43
N GLU A 192 3.98 6.85 4.85
CA GLU A 192 4.13 6.77 3.39
C GLU A 192 3.40 5.56 2.79
N ALA A 193 3.02 4.56 3.59
CA ALA A 193 2.24 3.40 3.16
C ALA A 193 0.86 3.77 2.59
N HIS A 194 0.37 4.98 2.88
CA HIS A 194 -0.82 5.53 2.22
C HIS A 194 -0.65 5.71 0.70
N LEU A 195 0.60 5.83 0.21
CA LEU A 195 0.85 6.10 -1.21
C LEU A 195 1.11 4.86 -2.07
N GLY A 196 1.52 3.72 -1.51
CA GLY A 196 1.90 2.55 -2.31
C GLY A 196 2.12 1.26 -1.52
N GLU A 197 2.30 0.16 -2.26
CA GLU A 197 2.23 -1.24 -1.80
C GLU A 197 3.48 -1.78 -1.08
N ASP A 198 4.57 -1.00 -0.97
CA ASP A 198 5.88 -1.51 -0.54
C ASP A 198 6.62 -0.60 0.45
N VAL A 199 5.95 -0.14 1.51
CA VAL A 199 6.61 0.67 2.54
C VAL A 199 7.10 -0.22 3.68
N ILE A 200 8.29 -0.82 3.48
CA ILE A 200 9.09 -1.33 4.61
C ILE A 200 10.07 -0.24 5.00
N VAL A 201 10.03 0.17 6.25
CA VAL A 201 10.93 1.20 6.78
C VAL A 201 12.28 0.56 7.10
N SER A 202 13.29 0.86 6.29
CA SER A 202 14.66 0.35 6.49
C SER A 202 15.48 1.25 7.43
N ASP A 203 16.53 0.72 8.04
CA ASP A 203 17.48 1.56 8.79
C ASP A 203 18.19 2.59 7.90
N SER A 204 18.41 2.26 6.62
CA SER A 204 18.94 3.20 5.62
C SER A 204 18.01 4.40 5.43
N ASP A 205 16.70 4.16 5.34
CA ASP A 205 15.70 5.23 5.24
C ASP A 205 15.71 6.13 6.48
N VAL A 206 15.80 5.54 7.68
CA VAL A 206 15.87 6.28 8.94
C VAL A 206 17.15 7.10 9.02
N ASP A 207 18.30 6.53 8.62
CA ASP A 207 19.59 7.21 8.61
C ASP A 207 19.60 8.39 7.63
N ARG A 208 19.01 8.22 6.44
CA ARG A 208 18.87 9.27 5.44
C ARG A 208 18.03 10.44 5.98
N VAL A 209 16.87 10.14 6.57
CA VAL A 209 16.01 11.15 7.18
C VAL A 209 16.69 11.84 8.35
N GLU A 210 17.32 11.09 9.26
CA GLU A 210 18.04 11.64 10.42
C GLU A 210 19.13 12.64 9.98
N LYS A 211 19.90 12.30 8.92
CA LYS A 211 20.89 13.20 8.33
C LYS A 211 20.25 14.44 7.72
N GLY A 212 19.16 14.28 6.97
CA GLY A 212 18.42 15.40 6.37
C GLY A 212 17.94 16.42 7.41
N ILE A 213 17.38 15.93 8.52
CA ILE A 213 16.91 16.78 9.62
C ILE A 213 18.07 17.48 10.33
N LYS A 214 19.17 16.77 10.60
CA LYS A 214 20.39 17.38 11.18
C LYS A 214 20.99 18.47 10.30
N SER A 215 20.85 18.34 8.98
CA SER A 215 21.24 19.38 8.00
C SER A 215 20.22 20.51 7.86
N SER A 216 19.21 20.59 8.73
CA SER A 216 18.16 21.63 8.71
C SER A 216 17.41 21.72 7.37
N ARG A 217 17.26 20.59 6.67
CA ARG A 217 16.43 20.54 5.46
C ARG A 217 14.96 20.74 5.81
N ARG A 218 14.16 21.13 4.83
CA ARG A 218 12.71 21.26 5.01
C ARG A 218 12.04 19.88 4.99
N ARG A 219 10.89 19.74 5.68
CA ARG A 219 10.12 18.50 5.76
C ARG A 219 9.79 17.93 4.37
N ASP A 220 9.35 18.75 3.44
CA ASP A 220 9.02 18.35 2.06
C ASP A 220 10.21 17.76 1.28
N GLN A 221 11.43 18.15 1.62
CA GLN A 221 12.66 17.57 1.04
C GLN A 221 13.03 16.23 1.68
N VAL A 222 12.69 16.04 2.96
CA VAL A 222 13.05 14.85 3.74
C VAL A 222 11.98 13.74 3.61
N PHE A 223 10.72 14.15 3.56
CA PHE A 223 9.52 13.32 3.43
C PHE A 223 8.66 13.75 2.22
N PRO A 224 9.19 13.66 0.99
CA PRO A 224 8.48 14.12 -0.21
C PRO A 224 7.16 13.37 -0.43
N LYS A 225 7.09 12.10 0.01
CA LYS A 225 5.91 11.23 -0.11
C LYS A 225 4.80 11.56 0.90
N LEU A 226 5.02 12.41 1.90
CA LEU A 226 3.94 12.83 2.80
C LEU A 226 3.21 14.07 2.29
N SER A 227 3.87 14.91 1.48
CA SER A 227 3.30 16.12 0.89
C SER A 227 1.97 15.94 0.15
N PRO A 228 1.74 14.89 -0.67
CA PRO A 228 0.47 14.69 -1.36
C PRO A 228 -0.66 14.18 -0.46
N LEU A 229 -0.44 13.88 0.81
CA LEU A 229 -1.48 13.31 1.69
C LEU A 229 -2.32 14.41 2.33
N ALA A 230 -3.63 14.19 2.39
CA ALA A 230 -4.57 15.02 3.14
C ALA A 230 -5.54 14.15 3.94
N ALA A 231 -6.09 14.73 5.00
CA ALA A 231 -7.24 14.16 5.70
C ALA A 231 -8.49 14.97 5.34
N ASP A 232 -9.46 14.33 4.70
CA ASP A 232 -10.82 14.86 4.57
C ASP A 232 -11.56 14.63 5.89
N VAL A 233 -11.83 15.73 6.59
CA VAL A 233 -12.49 15.75 7.90
C VAL A 233 -13.85 16.43 7.74
N SER A 234 -14.93 15.67 7.93
CA SER A 234 -16.30 16.18 7.75
C SER A 234 -17.18 15.90 8.96
N GLY A 235 -18.14 16.78 9.21
CA GLY A 235 -19.11 16.68 10.31
C GLY A 235 -18.84 17.66 11.46
N GLU A 236 -19.84 17.84 12.32
CA GLU A 236 -19.78 18.74 13.47
C GLU A 236 -19.48 17.95 14.76
N GLY A 237 -18.57 18.45 15.59
CA GLY A 237 -18.31 17.97 16.96
C GLY A 237 -18.14 16.45 17.11
N LEU A 238 -19.04 15.81 17.85
CA LEU A 238 -18.99 14.37 18.18
C LEU A 238 -19.11 13.43 16.97
N THR A 239 -19.48 13.94 15.79
CA THR A 239 -19.73 13.15 14.56
C THR A 239 -18.71 13.38 13.44
N VAL A 240 -17.43 13.55 13.79
CA VAL A 240 -16.36 13.78 12.80
C VAL A 240 -16.04 12.52 12.01
N LYS A 241 -16.18 12.50 10.68
CA LYS A 241 -15.65 11.42 9.83
C LYS A 241 -14.28 11.85 9.30
N VAL A 242 -13.34 10.91 9.27
CA VAL A 242 -11.98 11.14 8.75
C VAL A 242 -11.71 10.15 7.63
N LYS A 243 -11.25 10.65 6.48
CA LYS A 243 -10.71 9.84 5.39
C LYS A 243 -9.35 10.38 4.98
N ILE A 244 -8.35 9.51 4.88
CA ILE A 244 -7.03 9.90 4.38
C ILE A 244 -7.02 9.68 2.87
N VAL A 245 -6.77 10.75 2.12
CA VAL A 245 -6.86 10.78 0.66
C VAL A 245 -5.60 11.42 0.06
N LYS A 246 -5.34 11.15 -1.21
CA LYS A 246 -4.31 11.87 -1.97
C LYS A 246 -4.90 13.19 -2.49
N GLN A 247 -4.14 14.28 -2.35
CA GLN A 247 -4.51 15.59 -2.88
C GLN A 247 -4.53 15.55 -4.41
N SER A 248 -5.60 16.09 -5.00
CA SER A 248 -5.87 16.09 -6.44
C SER A 248 -4.83 16.86 -7.27
N GLU A 249 -4.15 17.83 -6.66
CA GLU A 249 -3.17 18.73 -7.32
C GLU A 249 -1.71 18.35 -7.02
N ALA A 250 -1.46 17.24 -6.32
CA ALA A 250 -0.10 16.93 -5.89
C ALA A 250 0.77 16.34 -7.02
N LEU A 251 2.03 16.80 -7.09
CA LEU A 251 2.99 16.35 -8.10
C LEU A 251 3.34 14.86 -7.90
N PRO A 252 3.29 14.03 -8.97
CA PRO A 252 3.57 12.61 -8.87
C PRO A 252 5.04 12.34 -8.50
N VAL A 253 5.25 11.46 -7.50
CA VAL A 253 6.58 11.02 -7.09
C VAL A 253 7.16 10.09 -8.16
N ARG A 254 8.31 10.45 -8.73
CA ARG A 254 9.00 9.69 -9.78
C ARG A 254 10.12 8.82 -9.20
N LEU A 255 10.32 7.64 -9.79
CA LEU A 255 11.48 6.81 -9.52
C LEU A 255 12.70 7.35 -10.27
N VAL A 256 13.78 7.62 -9.55
CA VAL A 256 15.08 8.03 -10.10
C VAL A 256 16.03 6.82 -10.05
N ARG A 257 16.87 6.66 -11.07
CA ARG A 257 17.90 5.59 -11.13
C ARG A 257 19.25 6.18 -10.73
N ASP A 258 20.04 5.41 -10.00
CA ASP A 258 21.42 5.76 -9.63
C ASP A 258 22.26 6.10 -10.88
N GLY A 259 23.04 7.18 -10.80
CA GLY A 259 23.99 7.63 -11.83
C GLY A 259 23.43 8.52 -12.95
N THR A 260 22.25 9.14 -12.77
CA THR A 260 21.69 10.12 -13.73
C THR A 260 21.81 11.55 -13.20
N ALA A 261 21.89 12.55 -14.09
CA ALA A 261 22.08 13.97 -13.74
C ALA A 261 21.01 14.57 -12.80
N ASP A 262 19.89 13.87 -12.60
CA ASP A 262 18.85 14.17 -11.61
C ASP A 262 19.27 13.81 -10.15
N GLU A 263 20.47 13.25 -9.95
CA GLU A 263 21.07 12.96 -8.62
C GLU A 263 21.41 14.21 -7.80
N LEU A 264 21.43 15.42 -8.39
CA LEU A 264 21.88 16.62 -7.68
C LEU A 264 20.96 17.02 -6.49
N ASP A 265 19.74 16.46 -6.41
CA ASP A 265 18.81 16.57 -5.28
C ASP A 265 18.72 15.28 -4.41
N ALA A 266 19.82 14.51 -4.32
CA ALA A 266 19.95 13.16 -3.73
C ALA A 266 19.53 12.92 -2.26
N ALA A 267 18.86 13.84 -1.55
CA ALA A 267 18.32 13.51 -0.21
C ALA A 267 16.89 12.96 -0.22
N ALA A 268 16.16 13.18 -1.33
CA ALA A 268 14.77 12.76 -1.50
C ALA A 268 14.64 11.34 -2.13
N VAL A 269 15.76 10.71 -2.48
CA VAL A 269 15.77 9.40 -3.13
C VAL A 269 15.65 8.31 -2.07
N ARG A 270 14.56 7.54 -2.12
CA ARG A 270 14.36 6.33 -1.32
C ARG A 270 14.77 5.12 -2.15
N GLU A 271 15.63 4.28 -1.57
CA GLU A 271 15.96 2.98 -2.13
C GLU A 271 14.68 2.12 -2.11
N VAL A 272 14.16 1.82 -3.30
CA VAL A 272 13.04 0.87 -3.47
C VAL A 272 13.66 -0.47 -3.80
N ASP A 273 13.25 -1.53 -3.10
CA ASP A 273 13.62 -2.90 -3.45
C ASP A 273 13.02 -3.26 -4.82
N LEU A 274 13.84 -3.11 -5.86
CA LEU A 274 13.45 -3.36 -7.24
C LEU A 274 13.08 -4.82 -7.45
N GLN A 275 13.62 -5.75 -6.67
CA GLN A 275 13.36 -7.18 -6.83
C GLN A 275 11.94 -7.56 -6.38
N LYS A 276 11.38 -6.83 -5.40
CA LYS A 276 9.96 -6.96 -5.03
C LYS A 276 9.05 -6.34 -6.06
N LYS A 277 9.35 -5.12 -6.54
CA LYS A 277 8.54 -4.45 -7.55
C LYS A 277 8.53 -5.21 -8.89
N PHE A 278 9.68 -5.73 -9.30
CA PHE A 278 9.87 -6.51 -10.52
C PHE A 278 10.23 -7.95 -10.16
N HIS A 279 9.24 -8.72 -9.70
CA HIS A 279 9.47 -10.09 -9.23
C HIS A 279 9.17 -11.16 -10.30
N TRP A 280 8.33 -10.85 -11.30
CA TRP A 280 7.93 -11.85 -12.30
C TRP A 280 9.02 -12.11 -13.33
N SER A 281 9.39 -13.37 -13.53
CA SER A 281 10.17 -13.79 -14.70
C SER A 281 9.29 -13.86 -15.97
N PRO A 282 9.90 -13.82 -17.18
CA PRO A 282 9.17 -14.00 -18.43
C PRO A 282 8.34 -15.30 -18.47
N PHE A 283 8.81 -16.36 -17.79
CA PHE A 283 8.15 -17.65 -17.76
C PHE A 283 7.00 -17.68 -16.77
N GLU A 284 7.17 -17.11 -15.58
CA GLU A 284 6.10 -17.02 -14.57
C GLU A 284 4.92 -16.19 -15.07
N LEU A 285 5.16 -15.12 -15.85
CA LEU A 285 4.08 -14.38 -16.53
C LEU A 285 3.25 -15.29 -17.44
N ALA A 286 3.91 -16.12 -18.26
CA ALA A 286 3.24 -17.04 -19.18
C ALA A 286 2.42 -18.09 -18.40
N ASP A 287 3.03 -18.68 -17.37
CA ASP A 287 2.39 -19.71 -16.53
C ASP A 287 1.17 -19.15 -15.79
N LYS A 288 1.27 -17.90 -15.28
CA LYS A 288 0.18 -17.24 -14.56
C LYS A 288 -1.00 -16.88 -15.46
N LEU A 289 -0.72 -16.53 -16.72
CA LEU A 289 -1.73 -16.24 -17.73
C LEU A 289 -2.23 -17.49 -18.46
N ARG A 290 -1.64 -18.66 -18.19
CA ARG A 290 -1.96 -19.96 -18.82
C ARG A 290 -1.85 -19.92 -20.34
N ILE A 291 -0.88 -19.17 -20.85
CA ILE A 291 -0.56 -19.11 -22.28
C ILE A 291 0.83 -19.70 -22.52
N THR A 292 1.09 -20.15 -23.75
CA THR A 292 2.41 -20.69 -24.08
C THR A 292 3.47 -19.59 -24.03
N ARG A 293 4.70 -19.94 -23.64
CA ARG A 293 5.83 -18.99 -23.54
C ARG A 293 6.02 -18.16 -24.82
N PRO A 294 5.93 -18.73 -26.03
CA PRO A 294 6.02 -17.92 -27.24
C PRO A 294 4.86 -16.92 -27.38
N ARG A 295 3.62 -17.32 -27.06
CA ARG A 295 2.46 -16.41 -27.07
C ARG A 295 2.60 -15.27 -26.06
N ALA A 296 3.19 -15.54 -24.89
CA ALA A 296 3.49 -14.50 -23.91
C ALA A 296 4.50 -13.47 -24.47
N THR A 297 5.56 -13.92 -25.15
CA THR A 297 6.52 -13.02 -25.81
C THR A 297 5.87 -12.18 -26.91
N ALA A 298 5.01 -12.79 -27.73
CA ALA A 298 4.27 -12.07 -28.77
C ALA A 298 3.35 -10.98 -28.16
N LEU A 299 2.66 -11.31 -27.06
CA LEU A 299 1.80 -10.38 -26.34
C LEU A 299 2.58 -9.23 -25.69
N ARG A 300 3.72 -9.51 -25.05
CA ARG A 300 4.58 -8.44 -24.51
C ARG A 300 5.09 -7.52 -25.62
N THR A 301 5.42 -8.08 -26.78
CA THR A 301 5.85 -7.31 -27.96
C THR A 301 4.72 -6.43 -28.49
N HIS A 302 3.49 -6.97 -28.56
CA HIS A 302 2.31 -6.22 -28.98
C HIS A 302 2.03 -5.03 -28.06
N LEU A 303 2.15 -5.23 -26.75
CA LEU A 303 1.85 -4.23 -25.72
C LEU A 303 3.03 -3.28 -25.39
N GLY A 304 4.19 -3.44 -26.03
CA GLY A 304 5.37 -2.60 -25.75
C GLY A 304 5.92 -2.74 -24.32
N ILE A 305 5.64 -3.87 -23.65
CA ILE A 305 6.00 -4.10 -22.25
C ILE A 305 7.53 -4.13 -22.06
N ASP A 306 8.24 -4.75 -23.00
CA ASP A 306 9.70 -4.95 -22.92
C ASP A 306 10.49 -3.63 -23.12
N SER A 307 9.83 -2.53 -23.49
CA SER A 307 10.43 -1.20 -23.69
C SER A 307 10.02 -0.15 -22.66
N SER A 308 9.05 -0.45 -21.78
CA SER A 308 8.53 0.51 -20.81
C SER A 308 9.18 0.36 -19.43
N PRO A 309 9.78 1.43 -18.87
CA PRO A 309 10.39 1.41 -17.53
C PRO A 309 9.42 1.05 -16.40
N ASP A 310 8.11 1.21 -16.60
CA ASP A 310 7.09 0.91 -15.60
C ASP A 310 6.76 -0.59 -15.52
N PHE A 311 7.06 -1.34 -16.59
CA PHE A 311 6.67 -2.74 -16.73
C PHE A 311 7.84 -3.72 -16.65
N VAL A 312 9.05 -3.30 -17.04
CA VAL A 312 10.25 -4.16 -17.05
C VAL A 312 11.45 -3.50 -16.37
N HIS A 313 12.21 -4.31 -15.64
CA HIS A 313 13.52 -3.96 -15.13
C HIS A 313 14.52 -5.08 -15.47
N VAL A 314 15.75 -4.71 -15.82
CA VAL A 314 16.79 -5.68 -16.18
C VAL A 314 17.84 -5.67 -15.07
N PHE A 315 17.89 -6.75 -14.30
CA PHE A 315 18.94 -6.94 -13.30
C PHE A 315 20.21 -7.45 -13.98
N GLU A 316 21.32 -6.77 -13.80
CA GLU A 316 22.61 -7.15 -14.35
C GLU A 316 23.50 -7.74 -13.25
N PHE A 317 23.87 -9.01 -13.39
CA PHE A 317 24.77 -9.73 -12.49
C PHE A 317 26.01 -10.17 -13.27
N GLY A 318 27.02 -9.30 -13.32
CA GLY A 318 28.20 -9.49 -14.16
C GLY A 318 27.81 -9.53 -15.64
N SER A 319 28.06 -10.65 -16.33
CA SER A 319 27.68 -10.83 -17.74
C SER A 319 26.23 -11.27 -17.94
N GLN A 320 25.50 -11.62 -16.87
CA GLN A 320 24.13 -12.13 -16.97
C GLN A 320 23.11 -11.00 -16.83
N LYS A 321 22.17 -10.92 -17.78
CA LYS A 321 21.05 -9.98 -17.73
C LYS A 321 19.74 -10.72 -17.48
N HIS A 322 19.07 -10.38 -16.39
CA HIS A 322 17.82 -11.00 -15.94
C HIS A 322 16.68 -9.99 -16.03
N SER A 323 15.90 -10.04 -17.10
CA SER A 323 14.69 -9.22 -17.22
C SER A 323 13.59 -9.74 -16.29
N ARG A 324 13.06 -8.83 -15.47
CA ARG A 324 11.94 -9.08 -14.56
C ARG A 324 10.84 -8.06 -14.78
N TYR A 325 9.61 -8.43 -14.47
CA TYR A 325 8.41 -7.65 -14.76
C TYR A 325 7.59 -7.37 -13.52
N SER A 326 6.85 -6.26 -13.53
CA SER A 326 5.99 -5.82 -12.44
C SER A 326 4.58 -6.43 -12.51
N ASP A 327 3.81 -6.31 -11.42
CA ASP A 327 2.39 -6.70 -11.41
C ASP A 327 1.56 -5.92 -12.44
N ASN A 328 1.95 -4.68 -12.75
CA ASN A 328 1.31 -3.87 -13.78
C ASN A 328 1.43 -4.52 -15.17
N ALA A 329 2.59 -5.12 -15.48
CA ALA A 329 2.78 -5.87 -16.72
C ALA A 329 1.84 -7.08 -16.79
N LEU A 330 1.70 -7.82 -15.69
CA LEU A 330 0.79 -8.96 -15.60
C LEU A 330 -0.68 -8.54 -15.74
N ALA A 331 -1.07 -7.43 -15.11
CA ALA A 331 -2.42 -6.88 -15.18
C ALA A 331 -2.75 -6.45 -16.62
N LEU A 332 -1.84 -5.72 -17.28
CA LEU A 332 -2.01 -5.27 -18.65
C LEU A 332 -2.15 -6.45 -19.62
N MET A 333 -1.28 -7.45 -19.52
CA MET A 333 -1.38 -8.68 -20.33
C MET A 333 -2.69 -9.42 -20.08
N ARG A 334 -3.17 -9.46 -18.83
CA ARG A 334 -4.45 -10.12 -18.48
C ARG A 334 -5.66 -9.39 -19.07
N THR A 335 -5.63 -8.06 -19.12
CA THR A 335 -6.68 -7.24 -19.74
C THR A 335 -6.67 -7.44 -21.25
N ALA A 336 -5.50 -7.36 -21.89
CA ALA A 336 -5.36 -7.59 -23.33
C ALA A 336 -5.88 -8.99 -23.74
N LEU A 337 -5.65 -10.02 -22.92
CA LEU A 337 -6.17 -11.37 -23.14
C LEU A 337 -7.70 -11.49 -23.12
N LYS A 338 -8.41 -10.56 -22.47
CA LYS A 338 -9.88 -10.54 -22.46
C LYS A 338 -10.46 -9.79 -23.64
N ASP A 339 -9.78 -8.71 -24.04
CA ASP A 339 -10.33 -7.71 -24.94
C ASP A 339 -9.80 -7.84 -26.38
N GLN A 340 -8.72 -8.60 -26.58
CA GLN A 340 -8.02 -8.72 -27.87
C GLN A 340 -7.87 -10.17 -28.32
N ASP A 341 -7.81 -10.37 -29.64
CA ASP A 341 -7.64 -11.70 -30.23
C ASP A 341 -6.16 -12.13 -30.19
N MET A 342 -5.88 -13.10 -29.32
CA MET A 342 -4.56 -13.67 -29.14
C MET A 342 -4.00 -14.40 -30.37
N ASP A 343 -4.84 -15.00 -31.20
CA ASP A 343 -4.38 -15.71 -32.38
C ASP A 343 -3.92 -14.71 -33.46
N ALA A 344 -4.63 -13.58 -33.58
CA ALA A 344 -4.21 -12.46 -34.42
C ALA A 344 -2.90 -11.80 -33.92
N ILE A 345 -2.74 -11.62 -32.60
CA ILE A 345 -1.49 -11.12 -32.01
C ILE A 345 -0.34 -12.09 -32.25
N TRP A 346 -0.59 -13.40 -32.10
CA TRP A 346 0.41 -14.43 -32.32
C TRP A 346 0.88 -14.46 -33.78
N GLU A 347 -0.01 -14.39 -34.77
CA GLU A 347 0.39 -14.35 -36.18
C GLU A 347 1.24 -13.12 -36.54
N ALA A 348 0.95 -11.96 -35.96
CA ALA A 348 1.72 -10.74 -36.20
C ALA A 348 3.08 -10.71 -35.48
N HIS A 349 3.17 -11.32 -34.29
CA HIS A 349 4.34 -11.16 -33.39
C HIS A 349 5.08 -12.47 -33.05
N ARG A 350 4.72 -13.62 -33.63
CA ARG A 350 5.38 -14.90 -33.34
C ARG A 350 6.91 -14.86 -33.58
N PRO A 351 7.72 -15.46 -32.69
CA PRO A 351 9.14 -15.68 -32.96
C PRO A 351 9.28 -16.78 -34.01
N GLY A 352 9.69 -16.45 -35.24
CA GLY A 352 9.88 -17.44 -36.31
C GLY A 352 10.81 -16.98 -37.43
N ARG A 353 11.74 -17.89 -37.80
CA ARG A 353 12.60 -17.87 -39.00
C ARG A 353 11.73 -17.83 -40.26
N SER A 354 11.73 -16.75 -41.04
CA SER A 354 11.61 -16.78 -42.51
C SER A 354 11.49 -15.37 -43.09
N GLY A 355 12.11 -15.16 -44.26
CA GLY A 355 12.11 -13.91 -45.02
C GLY A 355 10.78 -13.59 -45.73
N LYS A 356 9.63 -13.83 -45.10
CA LYS A 356 8.32 -13.34 -45.57
C LYS A 356 7.88 -12.12 -44.74
N PRO A 357 7.33 -11.06 -45.36
CA PRO A 357 6.84 -9.90 -44.64
C PRO A 357 5.71 -10.32 -43.70
N ARG A 358 5.81 -9.87 -42.44
CA ARG A 358 4.83 -10.19 -41.40
C ARG A 358 3.54 -9.42 -41.65
N PRO A 359 2.36 -10.01 -41.38
CA PRO A 359 1.12 -9.27 -41.43
C PRO A 359 1.15 -8.12 -40.41
N LYS A 360 0.63 -6.95 -40.80
CA LYS A 360 0.46 -5.82 -39.87
C LYS A 360 -0.54 -6.23 -38.78
N CYS A 361 -0.22 -5.94 -37.52
CA CYS A 361 -1.14 -6.19 -36.43
C CYS A 361 -2.34 -5.25 -36.55
N GLN A 362 -3.55 -5.80 -36.61
CA GLN A 362 -4.81 -5.04 -36.68
C GLN A 362 -5.52 -4.93 -35.32
N GLN A 363 -4.89 -5.43 -34.26
CA GLN A 363 -5.45 -5.40 -32.92
C GLN A 363 -5.23 -4.02 -32.29
N PRO A 364 -6.21 -3.49 -31.54
CA PRO A 364 -6.16 -2.16 -30.97
C PRO A 364 -5.01 -2.04 -29.95
N GLY A 365 -4.26 -0.94 -30.01
CA GLY A 365 -3.16 -0.66 -29.07
C GLY A 365 -1.84 -1.38 -29.38
N CYS A 366 -1.61 -1.79 -30.63
CA CYS A 366 -0.33 -2.38 -31.03
C CYS A 366 0.80 -1.35 -31.00
N ALA A 367 1.80 -1.58 -30.15
CA ALA A 367 3.00 -0.73 -30.05
C ALA A 367 3.86 -0.69 -31.34
N ARG A 368 3.63 -1.60 -32.31
CA ARG A 368 4.35 -1.63 -33.59
C ARG A 368 3.71 -0.81 -34.70
N THR A 369 2.48 -0.33 -34.55
CA THR A 369 1.81 0.51 -35.56
C THR A 369 2.13 2.01 -35.42
N GLU A 370 2.68 2.43 -34.29
CA GLU A 370 2.97 3.85 -33.99
C GLU A 370 4.41 4.28 -34.33
N ALA A 371 5.26 3.37 -34.81
CA ALA A 371 6.55 3.73 -35.39
C ALA A 371 6.39 3.92 -36.91
N SER A 372 6.11 5.16 -37.33
CA SER A 372 6.31 5.64 -38.70
C SER A 372 7.12 6.92 -38.67
#